data_AF-A0A518H5X8-F1
#
_entry.id   AF-A0A518H5X8-F1
#
_cell.length_a   1.000
_cell.length_b   1.000
_cell.length_c   1.000
_cell.angle_alpha   90.00
_cell.angle_beta   90.00
_cell.angle_gamma   90.00
#
_symmetry.space_group_name_H-M   'P 1'
#
loop_
_entity.id
_entity.type
_entity.pdbx_description
1 polymer ?
#
loop_
_entity_poly.entity_id
_entity_poly.type
_entity_poly.pdbx_seq_one_letter_code
_entity_poly.pdbx_strand_id
1 'polypeptide(L)'
;MLNRLMRIARRTNSLAPSPDPEIESVPAPPGRPRIIVDSLPKSGTHLLGKLVAELGFEDTSIAVLDNSYLDFKKKGNWHLWEPIRSANLGDQIVNPARIHCETRKALGLVGPGQFCISHLRCNELNQEYIKQNNFRHLFIIRDLRDNICSMTDHLVNLRAHDYSPDWYYYLSSLESDEDRLLAVIEGRDRFLRPFSYHLDYGAGWVDDPDTLIVRFEDLIGPSGGGDADTQVREVARISEFVGGTPTEPKVEEVAASLWGGGLGQ
;
A
#
# COMPACT_ATOMS: atom_id res chain seq x y z
N MET A 1 -24.72 17.43 -20.29
CA MET A 1 -23.25 17.40 -20.04
C MET A 1 -22.85 16.13 -19.27
N LEU A 2 -23.58 15.74 -18.22
CA LEU A 2 -23.41 14.48 -17.46
C LEU A 2 -23.45 13.18 -18.32
N ASN A 3 -24.35 13.10 -19.30
CA ASN A 3 -24.45 11.94 -20.20
C ASN A 3 -23.29 11.79 -21.22
N ARG A 4 -22.46 12.84 -21.39
CA ARG A 4 -21.28 12.81 -22.28
C ARG A 4 -20.03 12.31 -21.54
N LEU A 5 -19.93 12.57 -20.23
CA LEU A 5 -18.88 12.04 -19.34
C LEU A 5 -19.05 10.53 -19.10
N MET A 6 -20.29 10.05 -18.93
CA MET A 6 -20.61 8.61 -18.81
C MET A 6 -20.24 7.79 -20.06
N ARG A 7 -20.22 8.39 -21.27
CA ARG A 7 -19.80 7.70 -22.51
C ARG A 7 -18.29 7.64 -22.70
N ILE A 8 -17.54 8.53 -22.09
CA ILE A 8 -16.07 8.53 -22.16
C ILE A 8 -15.52 7.48 -21.18
N ALA A 9 -16.11 7.35 -19.98
CA ALA A 9 -15.78 6.29 -19.02
C ALA A 9 -16.01 4.86 -19.56
N ARG A 10 -16.96 4.68 -20.49
CA ARG A 10 -17.20 3.38 -21.15
C ARG A 10 -16.24 3.07 -22.31
N ARG A 11 -15.46 4.04 -22.80
CA ARG A 11 -14.56 3.87 -23.96
C ARG A 11 -13.10 3.61 -23.57
N THR A 12 -12.70 3.94 -22.35
CA THR A 12 -11.36 3.59 -21.83
C THR A 12 -11.28 2.15 -21.28
N ASN A 13 -12.40 1.41 -21.31
CA ASN A 13 -12.48 0.03 -20.81
C ASN A 13 -12.46 -1.04 -21.94
N SER A 14 -11.93 -0.71 -23.13
CA SER A 14 -11.99 -1.61 -24.30
C SER A 14 -10.68 -2.36 -24.61
N LEU A 15 -9.73 -2.43 -23.68
CA LEU A 15 -8.74 -3.51 -23.72
C LEU A 15 -9.35 -4.66 -22.94
N ALA A 16 -10.14 -5.48 -23.63
CA ALA A 16 -10.47 -6.80 -23.11
C ALA A 16 -9.14 -7.50 -22.76
N PRO A 17 -8.95 -8.00 -21.53
CA PRO A 17 -7.79 -8.83 -21.26
C PRO A 17 -7.81 -9.98 -22.27
N SER A 18 -6.65 -10.29 -22.86
CA SER A 18 -6.53 -11.53 -23.61
C SER A 18 -7.03 -12.67 -22.72
N PRO A 19 -7.70 -13.70 -23.26
CA PRO A 19 -8.00 -14.87 -22.47
C PRO A 19 -6.69 -15.42 -21.91
N ASP A 20 -6.50 -15.24 -20.60
CA ASP A 20 -5.36 -15.79 -19.88
C ASP A 20 -5.48 -17.33 -19.97
N PRO A 21 -4.37 -18.04 -20.23
CA PRO A 21 -4.38 -19.50 -20.19
C PRO A 21 -4.89 -19.94 -18.81
N GLU A 22 -5.72 -20.99 -18.74
CA GLU A 22 -6.19 -21.57 -17.48
C GLU A 22 -5.00 -21.75 -16.52
N ILE A 23 -4.98 -20.96 -15.45
CA ILE A 23 -3.90 -21.01 -14.46
C ILE A 23 -4.37 -21.98 -13.38
N GLU A 24 -3.72 -23.13 -13.31
CA GLU A 24 -3.92 -24.09 -12.22
C GLU A 24 -3.66 -23.40 -10.87
N SER A 25 -4.73 -23.21 -10.09
CA SER A 25 -4.66 -22.83 -8.69
C SER A 25 -3.95 -23.95 -7.92
N VAL A 26 -2.69 -23.74 -7.55
CA VAL A 26 -2.00 -24.67 -6.65
C VAL A 26 -2.46 -24.34 -5.22
N PRO A 27 -3.11 -25.27 -4.50
CA PRO A 27 -3.50 -25.04 -3.12
C PRO A 27 -2.27 -24.70 -2.28
N ALA A 28 -2.38 -23.66 -1.44
CA ALA A 28 -1.28 -23.28 -0.57
C ALA A 28 -0.92 -24.45 0.39
N PRO A 29 0.37 -24.72 0.63
CA PRO A 29 0.78 -25.75 1.58
C PRO A 29 0.34 -25.39 3.01
N PRO A 30 0.12 -26.38 3.89
CA PRO A 30 -0.21 -26.13 5.29
C PRO A 30 0.93 -25.36 5.99
N GLY A 31 0.60 -24.25 6.65
CA GLY A 31 1.55 -23.35 7.31
C GLY A 31 0.90 -22.07 7.82
N ARG A 32 1.68 -21.19 8.47
CA ARG A 32 1.21 -19.82 8.81
C ARG A 32 0.71 -19.12 7.55
N PRO A 33 -0.36 -18.32 7.62
CA PRO A 33 -0.87 -17.63 6.44
C PRO A 33 0.18 -16.69 5.84
N ARG A 34 -0.02 -16.37 4.56
CA ARG A 34 0.72 -15.32 3.87
C ARG A 34 -0.03 -14.01 4.05
N ILE A 35 0.66 -12.91 4.32
CA ILE A 35 -0.04 -11.64 4.59
C ILE A 35 0.19 -10.64 3.46
N ILE A 36 -0.87 -9.99 3.01
CA ILE A 36 -0.79 -8.82 2.15
C ILE A 36 -1.19 -7.62 2.99
N VAL A 37 -0.27 -6.66 3.11
CA VAL A 37 -0.51 -5.35 3.72
C VAL A 37 -0.77 -4.34 2.61
N ASP A 38 -2.03 -4.16 2.27
CA ASP A 38 -2.46 -3.31 1.15
C ASP A 38 -3.08 -2.00 1.65
N SER A 39 -3.13 -1.01 0.76
CA SER A 39 -3.63 0.32 1.08
C SER A 39 -3.76 1.20 -0.16
N LEU A 40 -4.50 2.29 -0.04
CA LEU A 40 -4.22 3.45 -0.89
C LEU A 40 -2.85 4.02 -0.53
N PRO A 41 -2.04 4.48 -1.50
CA PRO A 41 -0.77 5.14 -1.22
C PRO A 41 -0.91 6.20 -0.14
N LYS A 42 0.01 6.19 0.83
CA LYS A 42 0.06 7.14 1.97
C LYS A 42 -1.05 7.00 3.01
N SER A 43 -1.76 5.86 3.06
CA SER A 43 -2.76 5.59 4.11
C SER A 43 -2.20 4.96 5.39
N GLY A 44 -0.89 4.72 5.46
CA GLY A 44 -0.26 4.10 6.63
C GLY A 44 0.23 2.67 6.42
N THR A 45 0.52 2.27 5.17
CA THR A 45 1.04 0.94 4.82
C THR A 45 2.23 0.51 5.67
N HIS A 46 3.16 1.43 5.95
CA HIS A 46 4.34 1.12 6.77
C HIS A 46 4.01 0.94 8.26
N LEU A 47 3.00 1.65 8.79
CA LEU A 47 2.53 1.47 10.16
C LEU A 47 1.94 0.06 10.33
N LEU A 48 1.07 -0.33 9.39
CA LEU A 48 0.47 -1.66 9.39
C LEU A 48 1.51 -2.75 9.12
N GLY A 49 2.47 -2.52 8.21
CA GLY A 49 3.57 -3.46 7.96
C GLY A 49 4.45 -3.68 9.19
N LYS A 50 4.75 -2.60 9.94
CA LYS A 50 5.45 -2.70 11.22
C LYS A 50 4.69 -3.53 12.25
N LEU A 51 3.38 -3.30 12.39
CA LEU A 51 2.54 -4.14 13.25
C LEU A 51 2.66 -5.62 12.86
N VAL A 52 2.50 -5.94 11.58
CA VAL A 52 2.58 -7.32 11.10
C VAL A 52 3.96 -7.95 11.36
N ALA A 53 5.05 -7.17 11.22
CA ALA A 53 6.39 -7.60 11.58
C ALA A 53 6.53 -7.89 13.08
N GLU A 54 5.98 -7.05 13.96
CA GLU A 54 6.01 -7.26 15.41
C GLU A 54 5.13 -8.43 15.88
N LEU A 55 4.14 -8.83 15.07
CA LEU A 55 3.40 -10.08 15.22
C LEU A 55 4.18 -11.31 14.73
N GLY A 56 5.46 -11.13 14.36
CA GLY A 56 6.39 -12.20 14.02
C GLY A 56 6.23 -12.74 12.60
N PHE A 57 5.73 -11.92 11.66
CA PHE A 57 5.80 -12.23 10.22
C PHE A 57 7.06 -11.60 9.62
N GLU A 58 7.68 -12.29 8.66
CA GLU A 58 8.89 -11.80 8.00
C GLU A 58 8.54 -10.86 6.83
N ASP A 59 9.16 -9.68 6.78
CA ASP A 59 9.02 -8.76 5.65
C ASP A 59 9.81 -9.29 4.45
N THR A 60 9.11 -9.55 3.35
CA THR A 60 9.72 -9.96 2.08
C THR A 60 10.59 -8.85 1.46
N SER A 61 10.40 -7.61 1.88
CA SER A 61 10.99 -6.39 1.29
C SER A 61 10.60 -6.23 -0.17
N ILE A 62 9.38 -6.63 -0.53
CA ILE A 62 8.78 -6.32 -1.83
C ILE A 62 7.48 -5.54 -1.67
N ALA A 63 7.22 -4.62 -2.61
CA ALA A 63 5.90 -4.02 -2.80
C ALA A 63 5.23 -4.56 -4.05
N VAL A 64 4.13 -5.28 -3.91
CA VAL A 64 3.38 -5.82 -5.05
C VAL A 64 2.43 -4.77 -5.62
N LEU A 65 2.46 -4.60 -6.94
CA LEU A 65 1.61 -3.69 -7.72
C LEU A 65 0.91 -4.49 -8.83
N ASP A 66 -0.01 -3.85 -9.55
CA ASP A 66 -0.55 -4.45 -10.78
C ASP A 66 0.58 -4.67 -11.81
N ASN A 67 0.75 -5.91 -12.25
CA ASN A 67 1.72 -6.32 -13.28
C ASN A 67 3.19 -5.93 -13.01
N SER A 68 3.55 -5.73 -11.74
CA SER A 68 4.93 -5.54 -11.31
C SER A 68 5.10 -5.69 -9.80
N TYR A 69 6.34 -5.80 -9.34
CA TYR A 69 6.67 -5.55 -7.94
C TYR A 69 7.92 -4.69 -7.83
N LEU A 70 8.05 -3.97 -6.72
CA LEU A 70 9.26 -3.29 -6.30
C LEU A 70 10.05 -4.23 -5.39
N ASP A 71 11.32 -4.43 -5.68
CA ASP A 71 12.24 -5.21 -4.85
C ASP A 71 13.21 -4.27 -4.14
N PHE A 72 13.02 -4.10 -2.82
CA PHE A 72 13.84 -3.19 -2.00
C PHE A 72 15.20 -3.78 -1.63
N LYS A 73 15.42 -5.09 -1.84
CA LYS A 73 16.73 -5.74 -1.66
C LYS A 73 17.63 -5.55 -2.88
N LYS A 74 17.05 -5.35 -4.06
CA LYS A 74 17.81 -5.15 -5.31
C LYS A 74 17.99 -3.67 -5.65
N LYS A 75 19.19 -3.33 -6.12
CA LYS A 75 19.42 -2.03 -6.77
C LYS A 75 18.68 -1.98 -8.10
N GLY A 76 17.74 -1.06 -8.23
CA GLY A 76 17.11 -0.74 -9.51
C GLY A 76 18.01 0.12 -10.39
N ASN A 77 17.93 -0.06 -11.71
CA ASN A 77 18.51 0.84 -12.72
C ASN A 77 17.60 2.06 -13.00
N TRP A 78 16.79 2.49 -12.04
CA TRP A 78 16.08 3.76 -12.17
C TRP A 78 17.11 4.88 -12.08
N HIS A 79 17.56 5.40 -13.21
CA HIS A 79 18.32 6.65 -13.30
C HIS A 79 17.55 7.90 -12.81
N LEU A 80 16.45 7.71 -12.07
CA LEU A 80 15.49 8.74 -11.68
C LEU A 80 15.43 8.96 -10.17
N TRP A 81 16.14 8.14 -9.41
CA TRP A 81 16.10 8.22 -7.97
C TRP A 81 17.48 7.84 -7.43
N GLU A 82 18.07 8.69 -6.60
CA GLU A 82 19.14 8.34 -5.67
C GLU A 82 18.54 8.06 -4.29
N PRO A 83 19.28 7.44 -3.34
CA PRO A 83 18.75 7.05 -2.06
C PRO A 83 18.03 8.15 -1.28
N ILE A 84 16.75 7.93 -1.01
CA ILE A 84 15.99 8.75 -0.07
C ILE A 84 16.66 8.56 1.29
N ARG A 85 17.38 9.55 1.82
CA ARG A 85 17.71 9.54 3.25
C ARG A 85 16.43 9.82 4.02
N SER A 86 15.72 8.77 4.44
CA SER A 86 14.80 8.90 5.58
C SER A 86 15.67 9.13 6.81
N ALA A 87 15.46 10.24 7.51
CA ALA A 87 16.17 10.56 8.76
C ALA A 87 15.99 9.48 9.85
N ASN A 88 15.11 8.49 9.62
CA ASN A 88 14.74 7.45 10.58
C ASN A 88 15.08 6.02 10.10
N LEU A 89 15.76 5.86 8.96
CA LEU A 89 16.29 4.57 8.49
C LEU A 89 17.79 4.76 8.26
N GLY A 90 18.57 4.50 9.31
CA GLY A 90 20.02 4.48 9.21
C GLY A 90 20.47 3.31 8.36
N ASP A 91 20.40 3.47 7.04
CA ASP A 91 21.28 2.87 6.02
C ASP A 91 20.75 3.25 4.62
N GLN A 92 21.65 3.21 3.62
CA GLN A 92 21.44 3.73 2.27
C GLN A 92 20.15 3.18 1.62
N ILE A 93 19.08 3.96 1.55
CA ILE A 93 17.83 3.55 0.88
C ILE A 93 18.09 3.39 -0.63
N VAL A 94 18.37 2.20 -1.09
CA VAL A 94 18.49 1.92 -2.52
C VAL A 94 17.12 2.11 -3.19
N ASN A 95 17.07 2.72 -4.38
CA ASN A 95 15.83 2.75 -5.14
C ASN A 95 15.47 1.33 -5.59
N PRO A 96 14.28 0.85 -5.23
CA PRO A 96 13.91 -0.53 -5.46
C PRO A 96 13.86 -0.79 -6.97
N ALA A 97 14.31 -1.97 -7.37
CA ALA A 97 14.11 -2.43 -8.74
C ALA A 97 12.61 -2.72 -8.95
N ARG A 98 11.94 -2.02 -9.87
CA ARG A 98 10.65 -2.50 -10.38
C ARG A 98 10.89 -3.64 -11.37
N ILE A 99 10.26 -4.76 -11.12
CA ILE A 99 10.33 -5.95 -11.95
C ILE A 99 8.93 -6.17 -12.52
N HIS A 100 8.82 -6.14 -13.86
CA HIS A 100 7.57 -6.37 -14.55
C HIS A 100 7.29 -7.86 -14.63
N CYS A 101 6.18 -8.29 -14.05
CA CYS A 101 5.67 -9.65 -14.12
C CYS A 101 4.18 -9.65 -13.77
N GLU A 102 3.46 -10.71 -14.09
CA GLU A 102 2.07 -10.86 -13.64
C GLU A 102 1.96 -10.73 -12.12
N THR A 103 0.91 -10.05 -11.65
CA THR A 103 0.63 -9.85 -10.21
C THR A 103 0.72 -11.15 -9.41
N ARG A 104 0.18 -12.25 -9.94
CA ARG A 104 0.18 -13.57 -9.29
C ARG A 104 1.59 -14.14 -9.14
N LYS A 105 2.49 -13.89 -10.10
CA LYS A 105 3.90 -14.28 -10.01
C LYS A 105 4.61 -13.48 -8.92
N ALA A 106 4.28 -12.20 -8.77
CA ALA A 106 4.80 -11.38 -7.67
C ALA A 106 4.29 -11.85 -6.30
N LEU A 107 2.99 -12.12 -6.16
CA LEU A 107 2.41 -12.67 -4.93
C LEU A 107 2.98 -14.06 -4.59
N GLY A 108 3.32 -14.86 -5.60
CA GLY A 108 4.00 -16.15 -5.41
C GLY A 108 5.38 -16.07 -4.75
N LEU A 109 5.98 -14.88 -4.65
CA LEU A 109 7.24 -14.66 -3.92
C LEU A 109 7.04 -14.59 -2.40
N VAL A 110 5.80 -14.44 -1.93
CA VAL A 110 5.48 -14.39 -0.50
C VAL A 110 5.28 -15.82 0.00
N GLY A 111 6.15 -16.26 0.90
CA GLY A 111 6.07 -17.56 1.56
C GLY A 111 5.16 -17.57 2.81
N PRO A 112 4.78 -18.77 3.31
CA PRO A 112 4.06 -18.91 4.58
C PRO A 112 4.76 -18.20 5.74
N GLY A 113 4.03 -17.44 6.56
CA GLY A 113 4.61 -16.66 7.66
C GLY A 113 5.37 -15.40 7.23
N GLN A 114 5.33 -15.05 5.94
CA GLN A 114 5.89 -13.80 5.41
C GLN A 114 4.79 -12.83 5.01
N PHE A 115 5.16 -11.57 4.82
CA PHE A 115 4.27 -10.54 4.31
C PHE A 115 4.93 -9.68 3.25
N CYS A 116 4.11 -9.08 2.38
CA CYS A 116 4.50 -7.99 1.50
C CYS A 116 3.60 -6.78 1.72
N ILE A 117 4.10 -5.61 1.32
CA ILE A 117 3.27 -4.41 1.18
C ILE A 117 2.68 -4.33 -0.22
N SER A 118 1.58 -3.61 -0.38
CA SER A 118 0.90 -3.55 -1.66
C SER A 118 0.08 -2.26 -1.87
N HIS A 119 -0.22 -2.03 -3.16
CA HIS A 119 -1.21 -1.08 -3.66
C HIS A 119 -2.01 -1.78 -4.78
N LEU A 120 -2.60 -2.93 -4.47
CA LEU A 120 -3.26 -3.79 -5.45
C LEU A 120 -4.62 -3.25 -5.84
N ARG A 121 -4.97 -3.39 -7.12
CA ARG A 121 -6.33 -3.12 -7.56
C ARG A 121 -7.27 -4.21 -7.07
N CYS A 122 -8.41 -3.81 -6.53
CA CYS A 122 -9.54 -4.70 -6.32
C CYS A 122 -10.13 -5.10 -7.67
N ASN A 123 -10.06 -6.39 -7.98
CA ASN A 123 -10.72 -7.01 -9.12
C ASN A 123 -10.90 -8.51 -8.83
N GLU A 124 -11.81 -9.14 -9.58
CA GLU A 124 -12.18 -10.54 -9.37
C GLU A 124 -10.97 -11.49 -9.43
N LEU A 125 -9.99 -11.23 -10.30
CA LEU A 125 -8.79 -12.06 -10.43
C LEU A 125 -7.91 -12.00 -9.17
N ASN A 126 -7.72 -10.81 -8.60
CA ASN A 126 -6.93 -10.63 -7.39
C ASN A 126 -7.68 -11.18 -6.16
N GLN A 127 -8.99 -10.93 -6.05
CA GLN A 127 -9.83 -11.45 -4.96
C GLN A 127 -9.81 -12.97 -4.91
N GLU A 128 -10.06 -13.62 -6.05
CA GLU A 128 -10.08 -15.08 -6.14
C GLU A 128 -8.69 -15.66 -5.87
N TYR A 129 -7.63 -15.03 -6.41
CA TYR A 129 -6.26 -15.49 -6.15
C TYR A 129 -5.94 -15.44 -4.65
N ILE A 130 -6.18 -14.31 -3.97
CA ILE A 130 -5.94 -14.14 -2.52
C ILE A 130 -6.65 -15.24 -1.74
N LYS A 131 -7.94 -15.46 -2.03
CA LYS A 131 -8.79 -16.45 -1.37
C LYS A 131 -8.28 -17.88 -1.54
N GLN A 132 -7.96 -18.29 -2.75
CA GLN A 132 -7.51 -19.65 -3.07
C GLN A 132 -6.11 -19.96 -2.52
N ASN A 133 -5.32 -18.94 -2.21
CA ASN A 133 -3.90 -19.06 -1.92
C ASN A 133 -3.56 -18.85 -0.43
N ASN A 134 -4.53 -18.97 0.49
CA ASN A 134 -4.31 -18.82 1.94
C ASN A 134 -3.59 -17.50 2.29
N PHE A 135 -3.95 -16.42 1.58
CA PHE A 135 -3.57 -15.08 1.97
C PHE A 135 -4.56 -14.54 3.00
N ARG A 136 -4.05 -13.81 3.99
CA ARG A 136 -4.84 -12.88 4.79
C ARG A 136 -4.57 -11.49 4.27
N HIS A 137 -5.62 -10.83 3.82
CA HIS A 137 -5.54 -9.51 3.22
C HIS A 137 -5.94 -8.45 4.23
N LEU A 138 -5.01 -7.56 4.56
CA LEU A 138 -5.24 -6.40 5.41
C LEU A 138 -5.24 -5.16 4.52
N PHE A 139 -6.32 -4.38 4.55
CA PHE A 139 -6.42 -3.14 3.76
C PHE A 139 -6.59 -1.94 4.69
N ILE A 140 -5.55 -1.10 4.80
CA ILE A 140 -5.59 0.09 5.66
C ILE A 140 -6.16 1.30 4.90
N ILE A 141 -7.17 1.92 5.50
CA ILE A 141 -7.79 3.16 5.07
C ILE A 141 -7.47 4.29 6.04
N ARG A 142 -7.50 5.52 5.53
CA ARG A 142 -7.28 6.76 6.30
C ARG A 142 -8.29 7.81 5.85
N ASP A 143 -8.60 8.77 6.70
CA ASP A 143 -9.36 9.96 6.30
C ASP A 143 -8.76 10.53 5.00
N LEU A 144 -9.62 10.71 3.99
CA LEU A 144 -9.16 11.07 2.65
C LEU A 144 -8.49 12.45 2.63
N ARG A 145 -8.89 13.37 3.51
CA ARG A 145 -8.28 14.71 3.58
C ARG A 145 -6.84 14.60 4.04
N ASP A 146 -6.62 13.83 5.10
CA ASP A 146 -5.29 13.52 5.62
C ASP A 146 -4.43 12.74 4.62
N ASN A 147 -5.05 11.80 3.89
CA ASN A 147 -4.36 11.02 2.87
C ASN A 147 -3.90 11.89 1.70
N ILE A 148 -4.75 12.79 1.22
CA ILE A 148 -4.41 13.76 0.17
C ILE A 148 -3.31 14.71 0.65
N CYS A 149 -3.39 15.23 1.87
CA CYS A 149 -2.34 16.08 2.45
C CYS A 149 -1.00 15.33 2.50
N SER A 150 -0.99 14.08 2.98
CA SER A 150 0.23 13.26 3.05
C SER A 150 0.78 12.88 1.68
N MET A 151 -0.09 12.64 0.69
CA MET A 151 0.30 12.43 -0.70
C MET A 151 0.93 13.67 -1.30
N THR A 152 0.31 14.84 -1.09
CA THR A 152 0.80 16.12 -1.60
C THR A 152 2.17 16.43 -1.01
N ASP A 153 2.31 16.33 0.31
CA ASP A 153 3.60 16.48 1.00
C ASP A 153 4.65 15.51 0.46
N HIS A 154 4.28 14.23 0.28
CA HIS A 154 5.18 13.24 -0.28
C HIS A 154 5.65 13.59 -1.68
N LEU A 155 4.74 13.97 -2.58
CA LEU A 155 5.09 14.37 -3.95
C LEU A 155 5.99 15.61 -3.95
N VAL A 156 5.64 16.66 -3.22
CA VAL A 156 6.44 17.90 -3.18
C VAL A 156 7.83 17.69 -2.59
N ASN A 157 7.94 16.84 -1.56
CA ASN A 157 9.20 16.61 -0.84
C ASN A 157 10.03 15.44 -1.39
N LEU A 158 9.54 14.69 -2.39
CA LEU A 158 10.35 13.73 -3.13
C LEU A 158 11.47 14.53 -3.82
N ARG A 159 12.69 14.40 -3.31
CA ARG A 159 13.84 15.21 -3.75
C ARG A 159 14.00 15.13 -5.27
N ALA A 160 14.14 16.31 -5.88
CA ALA A 160 14.55 16.45 -7.26
C ALA A 160 15.90 15.79 -7.49
N HIS A 161 15.98 14.92 -8.49
CA HIS A 161 17.23 14.47 -9.09
C HIS A 161 17.29 14.94 -10.55
N ASP A 162 18.41 14.72 -11.23
CA ASP A 162 18.75 15.21 -12.59
C ASP A 162 17.69 14.95 -13.67
N TYR A 163 16.75 14.03 -13.42
CA TYR A 163 15.50 13.86 -14.17
C TYR A 163 14.32 13.77 -13.20
N SER A 164 13.86 14.90 -12.70
CA SER A 164 12.63 14.93 -11.91
C SER A 164 11.42 14.72 -12.83
N PRO A 165 10.45 13.87 -12.45
CA PRO A 165 9.25 13.69 -13.26
C PRO A 165 8.51 15.02 -13.47
N ASP A 166 7.80 15.18 -14.59
CA ASP A 166 7.09 16.42 -14.94
C ASP A 166 6.12 16.91 -13.84
N TRP A 167 5.53 15.98 -13.07
CA TRP A 167 4.69 16.33 -11.92
C TRP A 167 5.44 17.11 -10.84
N TYR A 168 6.74 16.85 -10.64
CA TYR A 168 7.55 17.49 -9.60
C TYR A 168 7.73 18.97 -9.91
N TYR A 169 8.15 19.28 -11.14
CA TYR A 169 8.33 20.66 -11.60
C TYR A 169 7.00 21.40 -11.58
N TYR A 170 5.92 20.75 -12.02
CA TYR A 170 4.60 21.32 -11.97
C TYR A 170 4.18 21.71 -10.54
N LEU A 171 4.20 20.77 -9.59
CA LEU A 171 3.80 21.04 -8.20
C LEU A 171 4.71 22.06 -7.52
N SER A 172 6.01 22.05 -7.83
CA SER A 172 6.98 23.02 -7.31
C SER A 172 6.76 24.43 -7.87
N SER A 173 6.16 24.56 -9.07
CA SER A 173 5.84 25.86 -9.67
C SER A 173 4.59 26.52 -9.10
N LEU A 174 3.77 25.78 -8.35
CA LEU A 174 2.54 26.31 -7.76
C LEU A 174 2.87 27.16 -6.52
N GLU A 175 2.20 28.28 -6.36
CA GLU A 175 2.53 29.28 -5.33
C GLU A 175 2.08 28.87 -3.93
N SER A 176 0.93 28.21 -3.82
CA SER A 176 0.31 27.87 -2.54
C SER A 176 0.14 26.35 -2.32
N ASP A 177 0.06 25.95 -1.05
CA ASP A 177 -0.28 24.57 -0.70
C ASP A 177 -1.71 24.19 -1.13
N GLU A 178 -2.62 25.16 -1.15
CA GLU A 178 -3.98 24.98 -1.66
C GLU A 178 -3.97 24.59 -3.15
N ASP A 179 -3.19 25.29 -3.97
CA ASP A 179 -3.04 24.97 -5.40
C ASP A 179 -2.43 23.57 -5.60
N ARG A 180 -1.45 23.20 -4.77
CA ARG A 180 -0.83 21.86 -4.82
C ARG A 180 -1.82 20.76 -4.44
N LEU A 181 -2.62 20.97 -3.41
CA LEU A 181 -3.68 20.04 -3.02
C LEU A 181 -4.71 19.87 -4.13
N LEU A 182 -5.20 20.98 -4.71
CA LEU A 182 -6.13 20.94 -5.84
C LEU A 182 -5.53 20.23 -7.05
N ALA A 183 -4.25 20.47 -7.35
CA ALA A 183 -3.53 19.78 -8.41
C ALA A 183 -3.46 18.25 -8.19
N VAL A 184 -3.22 17.78 -6.97
CA VAL A 184 -3.20 16.34 -6.64
C VAL A 184 -4.61 15.74 -6.73
N ILE A 185 -5.63 16.46 -6.27
CA ILE A 185 -7.03 16.02 -6.34
C ILE A 185 -7.46 15.85 -7.80
N GLU A 186 -7.29 16.89 -8.61
CA GLU A 186 -7.77 16.96 -9.99
C GLU A 186 -6.86 16.23 -10.98
N GLY A 187 -5.60 16.04 -10.63
CA GLY A 187 -4.55 15.60 -11.54
C GLY A 187 -4.23 16.65 -12.61
N ARG A 188 -3.27 16.30 -13.46
CA ARG A 188 -2.92 17.02 -14.69
C ARG A 188 -2.58 16.04 -15.79
N ASP A 189 -3.08 16.33 -16.98
CA ASP A 189 -2.93 15.45 -18.13
C ASP A 189 -1.46 15.07 -18.34
N ARG A 190 -1.24 13.79 -18.66
CA ARG A 190 0.06 13.15 -18.97
C ARG A 190 1.03 12.90 -17.83
N PHE A 191 1.04 13.64 -16.73
CA PHE A 191 2.08 13.46 -15.71
C PHE A 191 1.63 13.39 -14.25
N LEU A 192 0.42 13.85 -13.90
CA LEU A 192 -0.10 13.72 -12.54
C LEU A 192 -1.48 13.05 -12.58
N ARG A 193 -1.57 11.82 -12.08
CA ARG A 193 -2.86 11.13 -11.99
C ARG A 193 -3.76 11.85 -10.97
N PRO A 194 -5.06 12.00 -11.24
CA PRO A 194 -6.00 12.53 -10.25
C PRO A 194 -6.06 11.59 -9.05
N PHE A 195 -6.34 12.12 -7.86
CA PHE A 195 -6.46 11.31 -6.66
C PHE A 195 -7.53 10.21 -6.78
N SER A 196 -8.61 10.46 -7.54
CA SER A 196 -9.64 9.46 -7.84
C SER A 196 -9.08 8.21 -8.52
N TYR A 197 -8.00 8.34 -9.28
CA TYR A 197 -7.30 7.20 -9.88
C TYR A 197 -6.85 6.22 -8.80
N HIS A 198 -6.37 6.69 -7.65
CA HIS A 198 -5.96 5.81 -6.55
C HIS A 198 -7.17 5.21 -5.84
N LEU A 199 -8.25 5.97 -5.66
CA LEU A 199 -9.50 5.45 -5.08
C LEU A 199 -10.05 4.28 -5.90
N ASP A 200 -10.02 4.37 -7.23
CA ASP A 200 -10.49 3.31 -8.13
C ASP A 200 -9.69 2.00 -7.99
N TYR A 201 -8.48 2.03 -7.43
CA TYR A 201 -7.72 0.80 -7.14
C TYR A 201 -8.24 0.12 -5.88
N GLY A 202 -8.42 0.89 -4.81
CA GLY A 202 -8.64 0.33 -3.48
C GLY A 202 -10.11 0.23 -3.05
N ALA A 203 -11.01 1.01 -3.65
CA ALA A 203 -12.37 1.16 -3.14
C ALA A 203 -13.14 -0.15 -3.04
N GLY A 204 -12.95 -1.07 -3.99
CA GLY A 204 -13.62 -2.37 -3.97
C GLY A 204 -13.20 -3.27 -2.79
N TRP A 205 -12.01 -3.07 -2.23
CA TRP A 205 -11.55 -3.86 -1.09
C TRP A 205 -12.35 -3.58 0.18
N VAL A 206 -12.95 -2.38 0.30
CA VAL A 206 -13.76 -1.99 1.47
C VAL A 206 -14.96 -2.92 1.68
N ASP A 207 -15.53 -3.44 0.59
CA ASP A 207 -16.69 -4.32 0.60
C ASP A 207 -16.31 -5.80 0.43
N ASP A 208 -15.02 -6.11 0.36
CA ASP A 208 -14.53 -7.48 0.16
C ASP A 208 -14.61 -8.30 1.47
N PRO A 209 -15.35 -9.43 1.49
CA PRO A 209 -15.60 -10.18 2.72
C PRO A 209 -14.38 -10.93 3.25
N ASP A 210 -13.37 -11.16 2.40
CA ASP A 210 -12.14 -11.87 2.74
C ASP A 210 -10.99 -10.90 3.13
N THR A 211 -11.29 -9.60 3.21
CA THR A 211 -10.36 -8.53 3.54
C THR A 211 -10.68 -7.91 4.91
N LEU A 212 -9.65 -7.75 5.76
CA LEU A 212 -9.79 -6.99 6.99
C LEU A 212 -9.52 -5.51 6.74
N ILE A 213 -10.55 -4.68 6.88
CA ILE A 213 -10.39 -3.22 6.84
C ILE A 213 -9.81 -2.73 8.16
N VAL A 214 -8.72 -1.98 8.08
CA VAL A 214 -8.04 -1.35 9.21
C VAL A 214 -8.12 0.16 9.04
N ARG A 215 -8.51 0.89 10.09
CA ARG A 215 -8.49 2.35 10.06
C ARG A 215 -7.18 2.86 10.63
N PHE A 216 -6.53 3.76 9.90
CA PHE A 216 -5.31 4.41 10.35
C PHE A 216 -5.51 5.09 11.71
N GLU A 217 -6.64 5.78 11.89
CA GLU A 217 -6.94 6.52 13.11
C GLU A 217 -7.10 5.62 14.34
N ASP A 218 -7.58 4.39 14.14
CA ASP A 218 -7.73 3.41 15.22
C ASP A 218 -6.39 2.75 15.54
N LEU A 219 -5.57 2.51 14.51
CA LEU A 219 -4.27 1.85 14.65
C LEU A 219 -3.16 2.76 15.21
N ILE A 220 -3.21 4.06 14.90
CA ILE A 220 -2.20 5.04 15.34
C ILE A 220 -2.31 5.40 16.82
N GLY A 221 -3.51 5.23 17.40
CA GLY A 221 -3.78 5.48 18.81
C GLY A 221 -3.48 6.92 19.25
N PRO A 222 -3.05 7.14 20.51
CA PRO A 222 -2.80 8.47 21.08
C PRO A 222 -1.83 9.33 20.28
N SER A 223 -0.88 8.71 19.57
CA SER A 223 0.11 9.41 18.76
C SER A 223 -0.49 10.15 17.56
N GLY A 224 -1.66 9.70 17.08
CA GLY A 224 -2.45 10.38 16.06
C GLY A 224 -3.63 11.16 16.62
N GLY A 225 -3.67 11.39 17.94
CA GLY A 225 -4.80 12.02 18.63
C GLY A 225 -5.98 11.10 18.92
N GLY A 226 -5.80 9.78 18.75
CA GLY A 226 -6.80 8.76 19.03
C GLY A 226 -6.75 8.21 20.47
N ASP A 227 -7.44 7.09 20.68
CA ASP A 227 -7.61 6.45 21.99
C ASP A 227 -6.73 5.19 22.13
N ALA A 228 -6.12 5.00 23.31
CA ALA A 228 -5.22 3.87 23.58
C ALA A 228 -5.97 2.54 23.61
N ASP A 229 -7.15 2.50 24.22
CA ASP A 229 -7.94 1.27 24.32
C ASP A 229 -8.43 0.83 22.93
N THR A 230 -8.77 1.80 22.07
CA THR A 230 -9.10 1.55 20.66
C THR A 230 -7.92 0.96 19.91
N GLN A 231 -6.72 1.49 20.11
CA GLN A 231 -5.50 0.95 19.52
C GLN A 231 -5.24 -0.50 19.95
N VAL A 232 -5.32 -0.79 21.25
CA VAL A 232 -5.11 -2.14 21.79
C VAL A 232 -6.12 -3.12 21.22
N ARG A 233 -7.41 -2.75 21.17
CA ARG A 233 -8.46 -3.58 20.55
C ARG A 233 -8.18 -3.84 19.06
N GLU A 234 -7.72 -2.83 18.34
CA GLU A 234 -7.43 -2.95 16.91
C GLU A 234 -6.21 -3.85 16.65
N VAL A 235 -5.16 -3.73 17.46
CA VAL A 235 -3.99 -4.63 17.41
C VAL A 235 -4.41 -6.08 17.70
N ALA A 236 -5.24 -6.31 18.71
CA ALA A 236 -5.76 -7.64 19.03
C ALA A 236 -6.57 -8.24 17.87
N ARG A 237 -7.48 -7.45 17.28
CA ARG A 237 -8.32 -7.84 16.14
C ARG A 237 -7.48 -8.22 14.92
N ILE A 238 -6.46 -7.42 14.59
CA ILE A 238 -5.53 -7.71 13.50
C ILE A 238 -4.75 -8.99 13.79
N SER A 239 -4.29 -9.18 15.03
CA SER A 239 -3.53 -10.37 15.41
C SER A 239 -4.34 -11.66 15.27
N GLU A 240 -5.59 -11.66 15.73
CA GLU A 240 -6.51 -12.79 15.56
C GLU A 240 -6.74 -13.10 14.08
N PHE A 241 -6.98 -12.08 13.25
CA PHE A 241 -7.23 -12.25 11.82
C PHE A 241 -6.04 -12.87 11.07
N VAL A 242 -4.82 -12.45 11.39
CA VAL A 242 -3.60 -13.02 10.78
C VAL A 242 -3.23 -14.39 11.37
N GLY A 243 -4.03 -14.94 12.28
CA GLY A 243 -3.81 -16.26 12.89
C GLY A 243 -2.80 -16.26 14.04
N GLY A 244 -2.55 -15.10 14.65
CA GLY A 244 -1.82 -14.98 15.91
C GLY A 244 -2.72 -15.26 17.12
N THR A 245 -2.09 -15.59 18.25
CA THR A 245 -2.74 -15.68 19.57
C THR A 245 -1.89 -14.95 20.62
N PRO A 246 -1.67 -13.63 20.46
CA PRO A 246 -0.82 -12.88 21.36
C PRO A 246 -1.47 -12.81 22.75
N THR A 247 -0.65 -12.79 23.79
CA THR A 247 -1.12 -12.48 25.14
C THR A 247 -1.46 -10.99 25.22
N GLU A 248 -2.38 -10.61 26.11
CA GLU A 248 -2.77 -9.22 26.34
C GLU A 248 -1.55 -8.30 26.61
N PRO A 249 -0.55 -8.69 27.46
CA PRO A 249 0.68 -7.90 27.60
C PRO A 249 1.46 -7.70 26.30
N LYS A 250 1.45 -8.68 25.38
CA LYS A 250 2.13 -8.54 24.09
C LYS A 250 1.39 -7.59 23.16
N VAL A 251 0.06 -7.57 23.19
CA VAL A 251 -0.76 -6.63 22.42
C VAL A 251 -0.48 -5.19 22.87
N GLU A 252 -0.45 -4.94 24.17
CA GLU A 252 -0.14 -3.62 24.74
C GLU A 252 1.28 -3.16 24.40
N GLU A 253 2.25 -4.06 24.53
CA GLU A 253 3.66 -3.80 24.16
C GLU A 253 3.77 -3.38 22.69
N VAL A 254 3.14 -4.13 21.79
CA VAL A 254 3.15 -3.82 20.36
C VAL A 254 2.42 -2.51 20.08
N ALA A 255 1.24 -2.27 20.66
CA ALA A 255 0.52 -1.01 20.48
C ALA A 255 1.37 0.21 20.86
N ALA A 256 2.10 0.12 21.98
CA ALA A 256 2.99 1.18 22.46
C ALA A 256 4.23 1.38 21.58
N SER A 257 4.71 0.35 20.87
CA SER A 257 5.91 0.40 20.03
C SER A 257 5.63 0.94 18.62
N LEU A 258 4.39 0.92 18.14
CA LEU A 258 4.05 1.21 16.74
C LEU A 258 4.52 2.60 16.27
N TRP A 259 4.41 3.61 17.12
CA TRP A 259 4.82 4.98 16.79
C TRP A 259 6.24 5.31 17.26
N GLY A 260 7.01 6.04 16.44
CA GLY A 260 8.31 6.59 16.83
C GLY A 260 9.56 5.75 16.50
N GLY A 261 9.41 4.52 15.99
CA GLY A 261 10.52 3.71 15.48
C GLY A 261 10.31 3.32 14.03
N GLY A 262 11.23 3.67 13.14
CA GLY A 262 11.31 3.05 11.81
C GLY A 262 11.52 1.53 11.96
N LEU A 263 11.18 0.75 10.92
CA LEU A 263 11.58 -0.65 10.84
C LEU A 263 13.11 -0.72 10.84
N GLY A 264 13.69 -0.84 12.03
CA GLY A 264 15.13 -0.96 12.21
C GLY A 264 15.49 -2.43 12.39
N GLN A 265 16.08 -3.01 11.35
CA GLN A 265 17.21 -3.96 11.40
C GLN A 265 17.98 -3.87 10.08
#